data_AF-A0A1V6RZ51-F1
#
_entry.id   AF-A0A1V6RZ51-F1
#
_cell.length_a   1.000
_cell.length_b   1.000
_cell.length_c   1.000
_cell.angle_alpha   90.00
_cell.angle_beta   90.00
_cell.angle_gamma   90.00
#
_symmetry.space_group_name_H-M   'P 1'
#
loop_
_entity.id
_entity.type
_entity.pdbx_description
1 polymer ?
#
loop_
_entity_poly.entity_id
_entity_poly.type
_entity_poly.pdbx_seq_one_letter_code
_entity_poly.pdbx_strand_id
1 'polypeptide(L)'
;MTCPAFDSIYNRERGYFLDLLQRQVLELQACPDHRPRVIEAIRELASMVPRYLGASQVLGDTRFFHICCALQPILYSALVTLCEDNDPIKGLMVAGLLESAVPWEVRDPSKRNYPAEW
;
A
#
# COMPACT_ATOMS: atom_id res chain seq x y z
N MET A 1 21.10 11.80 -11.09
CA MET A 1 20.04 11.09 -10.35
C MET A 1 19.92 11.80 -9.01
N THR A 2 18.76 12.37 -8.69
CA THR A 2 18.56 13.12 -7.43
C THR A 2 17.78 12.24 -6.48
N CYS A 3 18.47 11.63 -5.52
CA CYS A 3 17.82 10.97 -4.39
C CYS A 3 16.94 11.99 -3.65
N PRO A 4 15.64 11.74 -3.45
CA PRO A 4 14.81 12.62 -2.65
C PRO A 4 15.38 12.69 -1.24
N ALA A 5 15.58 13.92 -0.73
CA ALA A 5 16.08 14.13 0.62
C ALA A 5 15.27 13.32 1.63
N PHE A 6 15.94 12.72 2.62
CA PHE A 6 15.33 11.86 3.63
C PHE A 6 14.08 12.48 4.27
N ASP A 7 14.13 13.78 4.58
CA ASP A 7 13.02 14.57 5.16
C ASP A 7 12.05 15.19 4.16
N SER A 8 12.11 14.81 2.88
CA SER A 8 11.17 15.32 1.88
C SER A 8 9.73 14.92 2.21
N ILE A 9 8.79 15.81 1.84
CA ILE A 9 7.36 15.53 1.94
C ILE A 9 7.04 14.21 1.25
N TYR A 10 7.66 13.95 0.09
CA TYR A 10 7.52 12.70 -0.64
C TYR A 10 7.88 11.47 0.18
N ASN A 11 9.03 11.44 0.86
CA ASN A 11 9.45 10.29 1.65
C ASN A 11 8.51 10.04 2.85
N ARG A 12 8.04 11.11 3.51
CA ARG A 12 7.05 10.99 4.61
C ARG A 12 5.72 10.43 4.11
N GLU A 13 5.24 10.96 2.99
CA GLU A 13 4.00 10.54 2.35
C GLU A 13 4.06 9.09 1.83
N ARG A 14 5.18 8.70 1.22
CA ARG A 14 5.48 7.32 0.81
C ARG A 14 5.50 6.38 2.02
N GLY A 15 6.17 6.78 3.11
CA GLY A 15 6.19 6.02 4.36
C GLY A 15 4.79 5.81 4.92
N TYR A 16 4.00 6.89 5.00
CA TYR A 16 2.60 6.84 5.42
C TYR A 16 1.77 5.86 4.58
N PHE A 17 1.90 5.91 3.24
CA PHE A 17 1.20 5.00 2.35
C PHE A 17 1.52 3.52 2.65
N LEU A 18 2.81 3.19 2.81
CA LEU A 18 3.26 1.83 3.10
C LEU A 18 2.85 1.37 4.50
N ASP A 19 2.84 2.26 5.49
CA ASP A 19 2.36 1.99 6.84
C ASP A 19 0.85 1.72 6.87
N LEU A 20 0.08 2.55 6.18
CA LEU A 20 -1.37 2.40 6.07
C LEU A 20 -1.74 1.07 5.41
N LEU A 21 -1.04 0.71 4.32
CA LEU A 21 -1.20 -0.57 3.63
C LEU A 21 -0.89 -1.76 4.55
N GLN A 22 0.27 -1.76 5.20
CA GLN A 22 0.67 -2.84 6.10
C GLN A 22 -0.32 -3.01 7.25
N ARG A 23 -0.83 -1.90 7.79
CA ARG A 23 -1.85 -1.93 8.83
C ARG A 23 -3.11 -2.63 8.35
N GLN A 24 -3.58 -2.35 7.13
CA GLN A 24 -4.80 -2.99 6.62
C GLN A 24 -4.63 -4.50 6.42
N VAL A 25 -3.45 -4.95 5.99
CA VAL A 25 -3.12 -6.38 5.91
C VAL A 25 -3.27 -7.03 7.28
N LEU A 26 -2.68 -6.44 8.33
CA LEU A 26 -2.74 -6.96 9.69
C LEU A 26 -4.17 -6.94 10.27
N GLU A 27 -4.92 -5.86 10.03
CA GLU A 27 -6.30 -5.73 10.51
C GLU A 27 -7.21 -6.80 9.88
N LEU A 28 -7.09 -7.04 8.57
CA LEU A 28 -7.83 -8.10 7.88
C LEU A 28 -7.46 -9.51 8.36
N GLN A 29 -6.20 -9.73 8.74
CA GLN A 29 -5.73 -11.01 9.28
C GLN A 29 -6.16 -11.23 10.73
N ALA A 30 -6.27 -10.16 11.52
CA ALA A 30 -6.52 -10.25 12.96
C ALA A 30 -8.02 -10.30 13.32
N CYS A 31 -8.86 -9.50 12.67
CA CYS A 31 -10.25 -9.33 13.09
C CYS A 31 -11.19 -9.01 11.91
N PRO A 32 -12.12 -9.92 11.55
CA PRO A 32 -13.12 -9.66 10.51
C PRO A 32 -14.01 -8.44 10.78
N ASP A 33 -14.27 -8.11 12.06
CA ASP A 33 -15.15 -7.00 12.46
C ASP A 33 -14.55 -5.62 12.14
N HIS A 34 -13.25 -5.54 11.86
CA HIS A 34 -12.59 -4.29 11.47
C HIS A 34 -12.77 -3.94 9.99
N ARG A 35 -13.48 -4.78 9.22
CA ARG A 35 -13.73 -4.59 7.78
C ARG A 35 -14.21 -3.18 7.41
N PRO A 36 -15.17 -2.53 8.09
CA PRO A 36 -15.60 -1.17 7.73
C PRO A 36 -14.44 -0.16 7.77
N ARG A 37 -13.59 -0.25 8.79
CA ARG A 37 -12.39 0.60 8.93
C ARG A 37 -11.39 0.33 7.82
N VAL A 38 -11.20 -0.95 7.47
CA VAL A 38 -10.32 -1.35 6.37
C VAL A 38 -10.81 -0.81 5.03
N ILE A 39 -12.12 -0.83 4.77
CA ILE A 39 -12.69 -0.29 3.53
C ILE A 39 -12.36 1.19 3.38
N GLU A 40 -12.53 2.00 4.42
CA GLU A 40 -12.19 3.42 4.35
C GLU A 40 -10.69 3.64 4.09
N ALA A 41 -9.82 2.87 4.75
CA ALA A 41 -8.38 2.94 4.52
C ALA A 41 -7.98 2.49 3.10
N ILE A 42 -8.65 1.49 2.52
CA ILE A 42 -8.41 1.07 1.14
C ILE A 42 -8.88 2.16 0.16
N ARG A 43 -9.99 2.87 0.43
CA ARG A 43 -10.41 4.02 -0.37
C ARG A 43 -9.37 5.13 -0.34
N GLU A 44 -8.83 5.42 0.85
CA GLU A 44 -7.74 6.39 1.00
C GLU A 44 -6.54 5.97 0.16
N LEU A 45 -6.04 4.74 0.31
CA LEU A 45 -4.94 4.22 -0.51
C LEU A 45 -5.22 4.35 -2.01
N ALA A 46 -6.41 3.95 -2.47
CA ALA A 46 -6.79 4.04 -3.88
C ALA A 46 -6.79 5.48 -4.40
N SER A 47 -7.21 6.44 -3.58
CA SER A 47 -7.21 7.87 -3.93
C SER A 47 -5.79 8.45 -4.05
N MET A 48 -4.83 7.88 -3.32
CA MET A 48 -3.44 8.35 -3.30
C MET A 48 -2.61 7.80 -4.47
N VAL A 49 -2.93 6.61 -4.97
CA VAL A 49 -2.14 5.91 -6.01
C VAL A 49 -1.86 6.76 -7.26
N PRO A 50 -2.83 7.47 -7.88
CA PRO A 50 -2.56 8.27 -9.08
C PRO A 50 -1.50 9.35 -8.84
N ARG A 51 -1.55 10.01 -7.68
CA ARG A 51 -0.56 11.03 -7.28
C ARG A 51 0.82 10.40 -7.12
N TYR A 52 0.90 9.23 -6.49
CA TYR A 52 2.18 8.55 -6.26
C TYR A 52 2.78 7.94 -7.52
N LEU A 53 1.98 7.50 -8.49
CA LEU A 53 2.49 7.07 -9.80
C LEU A 53 3.24 8.21 -10.49
N GLY A 54 2.65 9.42 -10.54
CA GLY A 54 3.31 10.58 -11.11
C GLY A 54 4.56 11.01 -10.32
N ALA A 55 4.45 11.11 -8.99
CA ALA A 55 5.54 11.57 -8.15
C ALA A 55 6.74 10.59 -8.15
N SER A 56 6.49 9.28 -8.05
CA SER A 56 7.55 8.26 -8.08
C SER A 56 8.26 8.20 -9.42
N GLN A 57 7.53 8.36 -10.54
CA GLN A 57 8.13 8.43 -11.86
C GLN A 57 9.06 9.65 -12.02
N VAL A 58 8.63 10.83 -11.56
CA VAL A 58 9.43 12.06 -11.62
C VAL A 58 10.69 11.97 -10.75
N LEU A 59 10.57 11.35 -9.56
CA LEU A 59 11.66 11.23 -8.60
C LEU A 59 12.57 10.02 -8.84
N GLY A 60 12.22 9.14 -9.80
CA GLY A 60 12.98 7.93 -10.11
C GLY A 60 12.83 6.81 -9.06
N ASP A 61 11.83 6.85 -8.18
CA ASP A 61 11.53 5.77 -7.25
C ASP A 61 10.81 4.63 -7.97
N THR A 62 11.56 3.87 -8.76
CA THR A 62 11.05 2.79 -9.60
C THR A 62 10.42 1.66 -8.78
N ARG A 63 10.90 1.41 -7.56
CA ARG A 63 10.36 0.37 -6.68
C ARG A 63 8.98 0.76 -6.18
N PHE A 64 8.82 1.97 -5.65
CA PHE A 64 7.52 2.44 -5.21
C PHE A 64 6.55 2.62 -6.38
N PHE A 65 7.04 3.06 -7.54
CA PHE A 65 6.25 3.11 -8.77
C PHE A 65 5.64 1.73 -9.11
N HIS A 66 6.45 0.67 -9.14
CA HIS A 66 5.97 -0.68 -9.41
C HIS A 66 4.98 -1.19 -8.36
N ILE A 67 5.22 -0.88 -7.08
CA ILE A 67 4.26 -1.19 -5.99
C ILE A 67 2.92 -0.50 -6.26
N CYS A 68 2.91 0.79 -6.60
CA CYS A 68 1.68 1.52 -6.94
C CYS A 68 0.99 0.92 -8.17
N CYS A 69 1.71 0.55 -9.22
CA CYS A 69 1.14 -0.11 -10.41
C CYS A 69 0.49 -1.45 -10.05
N ALA A 70 1.13 -2.27 -9.23
CA ALA A 70 0.61 -3.56 -8.80
C ALA A 70 -0.61 -3.40 -7.88
N LEU A 71 -0.56 -2.44 -6.95
CA LEU A 71 -1.63 -2.19 -5.99
C LEU A 71 -2.88 -1.60 -6.62
N GLN A 72 -2.75 -0.76 -7.67
CA GLN A 72 -3.89 -0.07 -8.27
C GLN A 72 -5.08 -1.01 -8.57
N PRO A 73 -4.94 -2.08 -9.39
CA PRO A 73 -6.04 -3.01 -9.64
C PRO A 73 -6.47 -3.79 -8.39
N ILE A 74 -5.55 -4.11 -7.49
CA ILE A 74 -5.82 -4.87 -6.26
C ILE A 74 -6.72 -4.06 -5.31
N LEU A 75 -6.46 -2.76 -5.14
CA LEU A 75 -7.24 -1.89 -4.26
C LEU A 75 -8.69 -1.78 -4.75
N TYR A 76 -8.91 -1.64 -6.06
CA TYR A 76 -10.26 -1.63 -6.61
C TYR A 76 -10.97 -2.98 -6.43
N SER A 77 -10.28 -4.11 -6.72
CA SER A 77 -10.84 -5.44 -6.50
C SER A 77 -11.16 -5.71 -5.02
N ALA A 78 -10.31 -5.22 -4.12
CA ALA A 78 -10.50 -5.34 -2.67
C ALA A 78 -11.72 -4.56 -2.20
N LEU A 79 -11.95 -3.34 -2.70
CA LEU A 79 -13.15 -2.57 -2.37
C LEU A 79 -14.43 -3.29 -2.78
N VAL A 80 -14.48 -3.83 -4.01
CA VAL A 80 -15.64 -4.59 -4.49
C VAL A 80 -15.87 -5.80 -3.57
N THR A 81 -14.82 -6.59 -3.35
CA THR A 81 -14.90 -7.82 -2.55
C THR A 81 -15.35 -7.55 -1.11
N LEU A 82 -14.78 -6.55 -0.44
CA LEU A 82 -15.09 -6.25 0.95
C LEU A 82 -16.44 -5.53 1.14
N CYS A 83 -16.93 -4.81 0.14
CA CYS A 83 -18.25 -4.16 0.23
C CYS A 83 -19.40 -5.16 -0.01
N GLU A 84 -19.20 -6.14 -0.88
CA GLU A 84 -20.25 -7.07 -1.30
C GLU A 84 -20.33 -8.33 -0.43
N ASP A 85 -19.22 -8.75 0.18
CA ASP A 85 -19.14 -10.03 0.88
C ASP A 85 -18.59 -9.89 2.31
N ASN A 86 -19.38 -10.41 3.27
CA ASN A 86 -19.01 -10.44 4.68
C ASN A 86 -18.23 -11.71 5.09
N ASP A 87 -17.97 -12.64 4.17
CA ASP A 87 -17.20 -13.85 4.44
C ASP A 87 -15.78 -13.51 4.95
N PRO A 88 -15.38 -13.99 6.14
CA PRO A 88 -14.02 -13.76 6.67
C PRO A 88 -12.92 -14.31 5.74
N ILE A 89 -13.19 -15.36 4.96
CA ILE A 89 -12.23 -15.92 4.00
C ILE A 89 -11.89 -14.88 2.93
N LYS A 90 -12.86 -14.09 2.47
CA LYS A 90 -12.62 -13.00 1.51
C LYS A 90 -11.72 -11.92 2.10
N GLY A 91 -11.87 -11.62 3.39
CA GLY A 91 -10.97 -10.70 4.11
C GLY A 91 -9.53 -11.19 4.08
N LEU A 92 -9.31 -12.48 4.39
CA LEU A 92 -7.98 -13.09 4.35
C LEU A 92 -7.39 -13.14 2.93
N MET A 93 -8.21 -13.44 1.92
CA MET A 93 -7.78 -13.41 0.52
C MET A 93 -7.32 -12.02 0.10
N VAL A 94 -8.08 -10.97 0.44
CA VAL A 94 -7.71 -9.58 0.17
C VAL A 94 -6.40 -9.22 0.89
N ALA A 95 -6.23 -9.64 2.14
CA ALA A 95 -4.99 -9.42 2.88
C ALA A 95 -3.78 -10.04 2.16
N GLY A 96 -3.92 -11.29 1.70
CA GLY A 96 -2.86 -11.98 0.95
C GLY A 96 -2.52 -11.30 -0.39
N LEU A 97 -3.52 -10.79 -1.12
CA LEU A 97 -3.29 -10.04 -2.36
C LEU A 97 -2.55 -8.72 -2.09
N LEU A 98 -3.00 -7.94 -1.11
CA LEU A 98 -2.36 -6.69 -0.71
C LEU A 98 -0.91 -6.92 -0.26
N GLU A 99 -0.68 -7.97 0.52
CA GLU A 99 0.65 -8.36 0.95
C GLU A 99 1.54 -8.76 -0.24
N SER A 100 1.02 -9.57 -1.17
CA SER A 100 1.77 -10.05 -2.34
C SER A 100 2.26 -8.93 -3.28
N ALA A 101 1.57 -7.78 -3.28
CA ALA A 101 1.92 -6.63 -4.10
C ALA A 101 3.15 -5.86 -3.58
N VAL A 102 3.57 -6.12 -2.35
CA VAL A 102 4.70 -5.45 -1.71
C VAL A 102 5.88 -6.42 -1.61
N PRO A 103 7.05 -6.10 -2.21
CA PRO A 103 8.27 -6.86 -2.03
C PRO A 103 8.65 -7.01 -0.55
N TRP A 104 9.16 -8.17 -0.15
CA TRP A 104 9.47 -8.48 1.24
C TRP A 104 10.47 -7.48 1.87
N GLU A 105 11.33 -6.87 1.06
CA GLU A 105 12.30 -5.85 1.48
C GLU A 105 11.62 -4.56 1.96
N VAL A 106 10.43 -4.26 1.43
CA VAL A 106 9.66 -3.06 1.79
C VAL A 106 8.70 -3.36 2.96
N ARG A 107 8.37 -4.64 3.18
CA ARG A 107 7.55 -5.05 4.33
C ARG A 107 8.26 -4.80 5.65
N ASP A 108 9.58 -4.99 5.68
CA ASP A 108 10.42 -4.72 6.86
C ASP A 108 10.55 -3.21 7.12
N PRO A 109 9.96 -2.67 8.21
CA PRO A 109 10.03 -1.24 8.52
C PRO A 109 11.47 -0.74 8.70
N SER A 110 12.40 -1.61 9.13
CA SER A 110 13.82 -1.26 9.29
C SER A 110 14.53 -1.02 7.95
N LYS A 111 13.93 -1.46 6.83
CA LYS A 111 14.46 -1.35 5.48
C LYS A 111 13.69 -0.37 4.59
N ARG A 112 12.65 0.29 5.10
CA ARG A 112 11.85 1.28 4.32
C ARG A 112 12.59 2.57 3.99
N ASN A 113 13.66 2.85 4.74
CA ASN A 113 14.44 4.09 4.70
C ASN A 113 15.68 4.04 3.80
N TYR A 114 15.87 2.97 3.02
CA TYR A 114 16.97 2.94 2.06
C TYR A 114 16.70 3.94 0.93
N PRO A 115 17.72 4.71 0.50
CA PRO A 115 17.59 5.61 -0.63
C PRO A 115 17.14 4.83 -1.87
N ALA A 116 16.47 5.51 -2.80
CA ALA A 116 15.88 4.94 -4.02
C ALA A 116 16.88 4.22 -4.98
N GLU A 117 18.14 4.04 -4.56
CA GLU A 117 19.25 3.50 -5.34
C GLU A 117 19.64 2.05 -4.96
N TRP A 118 18.83 1.31 -4.19
CA TRP A 118 19.13 -0.08 -3.77
C TRP A 118 18.09 -1.10 -4.22
#